data_AF-A0A960SMB3-F1
#
_entry.id   AF-A0A960SMB3-F1
#
_cell.length_a   1.000
_cell.length_b   1.000
_cell.length_c   1.000
_cell.angle_alpha   90.00
_cell.angle_beta   90.00
_cell.angle_gamma   90.00
#
_symmetry.space_group_name_H-M   'P 1'
#
loop_
_entity.id
_entity.type
_entity.pdbx_description
1 polymer ?
#
loop_
_entity_poly.entity_id
_entity_poly.type
_entity_poly.pdbx_seq_one_letter_code
_entity_poly.pdbx_strand_id
1 'polypeptide(L)'
;MQSGELDLWRAECAERRRLRIESEEEGEDGERKAGAGVTGNDGPRSLLPFLQEKRGLADEPFYATLARALGWEFLDQPPVPAEDEVKERLELQALLSPKVARQYAVLPVKREPPVDAPADALPTFLFVTSDPFNPALQAAVRFETGTEPAFALAAPEDVSNALDGVYGVGSEALLGVARDEKEVDDATSKDVDLDDKEASVIKFVNQVILEAQRRRATDIHFEPQERELRIRYRVDGMLERAKVPDNLKDYQSAILSRIKVMSKMNIAERRLPQDGRINVRIGGAEIDIRVSTVPTVYGESISLRLLLRDRQKVTLAGLGYPPQEQQIVEGIIVKPHGIFLVTGPTGSGKSTTLYACLQTINLPTKRILTVEDPVEYEIEGINQIAIRPEIGLTFATGLRHILRQDPNVVMVGEIRDLETAEIAIRAALT
;
A
#
# COMPACT_ATOMS: atom_id res chain seq x y z
N MET A 1 -9.17 34.92 1.56
CA MET A 1 -7.81 34.91 2.15
C MET A 1 -7.60 36.21 2.89
N GLN A 2 -7.06 36.19 4.11
CA GLN A 2 -6.51 37.39 4.75
C GLN A 2 -5.05 37.52 4.30
N SER A 3 -4.56 38.73 3.99
CA SER A 3 -3.25 38.95 3.35
C SER A 3 -2.06 38.35 4.13
N GLY A 4 -2.16 38.26 5.46
CA GLY A 4 -1.07 37.75 6.30
C GLY A 4 -0.75 36.26 6.14
N GLU A 5 -1.66 35.43 5.62
CA GLU A 5 -1.42 33.99 5.48
C GLU A 5 -0.55 33.62 4.28
N LEU A 6 -0.67 34.40 3.20
CA LEU A 6 0.20 34.25 2.04
C LEU A 6 1.63 34.67 2.37
N ASP A 7 1.78 35.72 3.20
CA ASP A 7 3.08 36.19 3.67
C ASP A 7 3.73 35.18 4.62
N LEU A 8 2.94 34.53 5.48
CA LEU A 8 3.41 33.42 6.32
C LEU A 8 3.87 32.21 5.49
N TRP A 9 3.10 31.81 4.47
CA TRP A 9 3.51 30.71 3.57
C TRP A 9 4.80 31.05 2.81
N ARG A 10 4.88 32.26 2.26
CA ARG A 10 6.09 32.74 1.56
C ARG A 10 7.31 32.77 2.48
N ALA A 11 7.14 33.19 3.73
CA ALA A 11 8.20 33.16 4.73
C ALA A 11 8.65 31.73 5.05
N GLU A 12 7.71 30.78 5.20
CA GLU A 12 8.05 29.37 5.45
C GLU A 12 8.77 28.72 4.25
N CYS A 13 8.35 29.02 3.02
CA CYS A 13 9.05 28.58 1.82
C CYS A 13 10.46 29.18 1.69
N ALA A 14 10.64 30.45 2.06
CA ALA A 14 11.92 31.12 2.04
C ALA A 14 12.90 30.54 3.07
N GLU A 15 12.42 30.29 4.29
CA GLU A 15 13.21 29.70 5.37
C GLU A 15 13.65 28.27 5.04
N ARG A 16 12.77 27.45 4.46
CA ARG A 16 13.12 26.09 4.02
C ARG A 16 14.10 26.05 2.85
N ARG A 17 13.99 27.00 1.90
CA ARG A 17 14.99 27.17 0.83
C ARG A 17 16.35 27.55 1.39
N ARG A 18 16.37 28.44 2.39
CA ARG A 18 17.60 28.84 3.08
C ARG A 18 18.24 27.64 3.79
N LEU A 19 17.48 26.89 4.57
CA LEU A 19 17.96 25.68 5.25
C LEU A 19 18.48 24.61 4.29
N ARG A 20 17.87 24.48 3.10
CA ARG A 20 18.34 23.55 2.06
C ARG A 20 19.68 23.99 1.46
N ILE A 21 19.84 25.28 1.19
CA ILE A 21 21.11 25.84 0.70
C ILE A 21 22.21 25.70 1.78
N GLU A 22 21.90 25.98 3.04
CA GLU A 22 22.84 25.81 4.16
C GLU A 22 23.24 24.32 4.34
N SER A 23 22.32 23.37 4.14
CA SER A 23 22.64 21.93 4.18
C SER A 23 23.43 21.41 2.97
N GLU A 24 23.33 22.07 1.82
CA GLU A 24 24.10 21.76 0.62
C GLU A 24 25.53 22.36 0.71
N GLU A 25 25.70 23.51 1.38
CA GLU A 25 27.01 24.13 1.65
C GLU A 25 27.81 23.41 2.77
N GLU A 26 27.16 22.84 3.79
CA GLU A 26 27.84 22.03 4.82
C GLU A 26 28.26 20.63 4.33
N GLY A 27 27.80 20.20 3.15
CA GLY A 27 28.06 18.88 2.57
C GLY A 27 29.36 18.72 1.79
N GLU A 28 30.10 19.79 1.51
CA GLU A 28 31.35 19.71 0.72
C GLU A 28 32.62 19.42 1.57
N ASP A 29 32.57 19.55 2.89
CA ASP A 29 33.70 19.27 3.78
C ASP A 29 33.38 18.20 4.84
N GLY A 30 33.46 16.92 4.46
CA GLY A 30 33.72 15.84 5.42
C GLY A 30 32.85 14.59 5.28
N GLU A 31 33.29 13.63 4.47
CA GLU A 31 32.85 12.25 4.62
C GLU A 31 33.29 11.67 5.97
N ARG A 32 32.31 11.02 6.65
CA ARG A 32 32.38 10.10 7.81
C ARG A 32 32.18 10.72 9.21
N LYS A 33 30.93 10.71 9.68
CA LYS A 33 30.51 10.03 10.94
C LYS A 33 28.97 10.03 11.13
N ALA A 34 28.43 8.83 11.30
CA ALA A 34 27.24 8.43 12.06
C ALA A 34 25.98 9.31 12.13
N GLY A 35 24.83 8.71 11.79
CA GLY A 35 23.61 8.83 12.59
C GLY A 35 22.40 9.48 11.92
N ALA A 36 21.31 8.70 11.86
CA ALA A 36 19.91 9.13 12.02
C ALA A 36 19.36 10.28 11.14
N GLY A 37 18.50 9.88 10.20
CA GLY A 37 17.15 10.45 10.13
C GLY A 37 16.97 11.74 9.35
N VAL A 38 17.10 11.70 8.02
CA VAL A 38 16.29 12.54 7.13
C VAL A 38 15.96 11.74 5.87
N THR A 39 14.92 10.90 5.92
CA THR A 39 14.25 10.37 4.72
C THR A 39 12.84 10.93 4.69
N GLY A 40 12.74 12.25 4.55
CA GLY A 40 11.51 12.94 4.20
C GLY A 40 11.68 13.48 2.79
N ASN A 41 10.83 13.04 1.87
CA ASN A 41 10.70 13.62 0.54
C ASN A 41 10.09 15.03 0.67
N ASP A 42 10.80 15.97 1.29
CA ASP A 42 10.32 17.31 1.61
C ASP A 42 10.66 18.25 0.45
N GLY A 43 9.96 18.05 -0.67
CA GLY A 43 9.78 19.11 -1.66
C GLY A 43 8.99 20.28 -1.06
N PRO A 44 8.97 21.47 -1.70
CA PRO A 44 8.19 22.59 -1.19
C PRO A 44 6.72 22.17 -1.05
N ARG A 45 6.17 22.25 0.18
CA ARG A 45 4.76 21.95 0.45
C ARG A 45 3.89 22.81 -0.49
N SER A 46 3.00 22.17 -1.24
CA SER A 46 2.07 22.88 -2.11
C SER A 46 1.13 23.76 -1.27
N LEU A 47 0.63 24.84 -1.88
CA LEU A 47 -0.15 25.87 -1.20
C LEU A 47 -1.43 25.31 -0.55
N LEU A 48 -2.03 24.28 -1.16
CA LEU A 48 -3.31 23.72 -0.73
C LEU A 48 -3.23 22.95 0.60
N PRO A 49 -2.34 21.94 0.79
CA PRO A 49 -2.12 21.30 2.08
C PRO A 49 -1.80 22.29 3.21
N PHE A 50 -1.02 23.35 2.92
CA PHE A 50 -0.71 24.37 3.92
C PHE A 50 -1.96 25.14 4.38
N LEU A 51 -2.81 25.57 3.43
CA LEU A 51 -4.04 26.30 3.74
C LEU A 51 -5.05 25.42 4.47
N GLN A 52 -5.12 24.15 4.11
CA GLN A 52 -5.98 23.17 4.77
C GLN A 52 -5.57 22.96 6.22
N GLU A 53 -4.27 22.74 6.48
CA GLU A 53 -3.72 22.56 7.83
C GLU A 53 -3.96 23.81 8.70
N LYS A 54 -3.70 25.01 8.18
CA LYS A 54 -3.93 26.27 8.90
C LYS A 54 -5.40 26.53 9.25
N ARG A 55 -6.32 25.96 8.47
CA ARG A 55 -7.77 26.09 8.67
C ARG A 55 -8.36 24.97 9.51
N GLY A 56 -7.62 23.89 9.75
CA GLY A 56 -8.11 22.72 10.47
C GLY A 56 -9.32 22.06 9.81
N LEU A 57 -9.42 22.15 8.48
CA LEU A 57 -10.53 21.58 7.71
C LEU A 57 -10.15 20.18 7.19
N ALA A 58 -11.11 19.25 7.25
CA ALA A 58 -11.00 17.98 6.55
C ALA A 58 -10.99 18.20 5.01
N ASP A 59 -10.55 17.20 4.25
CA ASP A 59 -10.39 17.29 2.79
C ASP A 59 -11.67 17.74 2.08
N GLU A 60 -12.76 16.99 2.25
CA GLU A 60 -14.03 17.24 1.57
C GLU A 60 -14.56 18.68 1.80
N PRO A 61 -14.71 19.20 3.04
CA PRO A 61 -15.19 20.57 3.25
C PRO A 61 -14.20 21.64 2.76
N PHE A 62 -12.89 21.36 2.75
CA PHE A 62 -11.89 22.26 2.20
C PHE A 62 -12.03 22.37 0.67
N TYR A 63 -12.02 21.24 -0.03
CA TYR A 63 -12.12 21.17 -1.49
C TYR A 63 -13.48 21.62 -1.99
N ALA A 64 -14.59 21.32 -1.30
CA ALA A 64 -15.92 21.84 -1.65
C ALA A 64 -16.00 23.37 -1.52
N THR A 65 -15.36 23.95 -0.51
CA THR A 65 -15.31 25.41 -0.33
C THR A 65 -14.44 26.07 -1.41
N LEU A 66 -13.32 25.44 -1.75
CA LEU A 66 -12.41 25.90 -2.79
C LEU A 66 -13.09 25.87 -4.18
N ALA A 67 -13.78 24.78 -4.51
CA ALA A 67 -14.54 24.64 -5.76
C ALA A 67 -15.59 25.76 -5.88
N ARG A 68 -16.36 26.02 -4.81
CA ARG A 68 -17.33 27.12 -4.78
C ARG A 68 -16.71 28.50 -5.00
N ALA A 69 -15.52 28.74 -4.45
CA ALA A 69 -14.80 30.00 -4.63
C ALA A 69 -14.27 30.18 -6.06
N LEU A 70 -13.92 29.08 -6.74
CA LEU A 70 -13.47 29.06 -8.14
C LEU A 70 -14.63 29.03 -9.15
N GLY A 71 -15.86 28.81 -8.69
CA GLY A 71 -17.02 28.58 -9.55
C GLY A 71 -16.99 27.21 -10.25
N TRP A 72 -16.28 26.24 -9.68
CA TRP A 72 -16.14 24.88 -10.23
C TRP A 72 -17.07 23.91 -9.51
N GLU A 73 -17.42 22.81 -10.18
CA GLU A 73 -18.13 21.68 -9.57
C GLU A 73 -17.18 20.94 -8.62
N PHE A 74 -17.67 20.58 -7.43
CA PHE A 74 -16.96 19.68 -6.51
C PHE A 74 -17.48 18.26 -6.71
N LEU A 75 -16.58 17.32 -6.96
CA LEU A 75 -16.88 15.90 -7.10
C LEU A 75 -16.34 15.15 -5.89
N ASP A 76 -17.24 14.72 -5.01
CA ASP A 76 -16.92 13.88 -3.85
C ASP A 76 -16.33 12.52 -4.29
N GLN A 77 -16.83 11.98 -5.41
CA GLN A 77 -16.21 10.84 -6.08
C GLN A 77 -16.15 11.11 -7.59
N PRO A 78 -14.95 11.28 -8.17
CA PRO A 78 -14.76 11.33 -9.60
C PRO A 78 -15.45 10.13 -10.28
N PRO A 79 -16.37 10.35 -11.24
CA PRO A 79 -16.97 9.27 -11.98
C PRO A 79 -15.89 8.46 -12.69
N VAL A 80 -15.74 7.19 -12.31
CA VAL A 80 -15.06 6.21 -13.16
C VAL A 80 -16.15 5.62 -14.06
N PRO A 81 -16.08 5.77 -15.39
CA PRO A 81 -17.09 5.23 -16.28
C PRO A 81 -17.33 3.74 -15.98
N ALA A 82 -18.60 3.35 -15.84
CA ALA A 82 -18.99 1.98 -15.50
C ALA A 82 -18.52 0.97 -16.56
N GLU A 83 -18.36 -0.30 -16.19
CA GLU A 83 -17.90 -1.35 -17.13
C GLU A 83 -18.82 -1.51 -18.36
N ASP A 84 -20.08 -1.11 -18.25
CA ASP A 84 -21.10 -1.25 -19.30
C ASP A 84 -20.99 -0.19 -20.42
N GLU A 85 -20.24 0.89 -20.22
CA GLU A 85 -20.05 2.00 -21.18
C GLU A 85 -18.66 2.01 -21.80
N VAL A 86 -18.23 0.85 -22.31
CA VAL A 86 -16.87 0.60 -22.83
C VAL A 86 -16.42 1.65 -23.86
N LYS A 87 -17.32 2.13 -24.73
CA LYS A 87 -16.97 3.05 -25.81
C LYS A 87 -16.65 4.46 -25.31
N GLU A 88 -17.47 5.00 -24.40
CA GLU A 88 -17.25 6.33 -23.81
C GLU A 88 -16.03 6.31 -22.88
N ARG A 89 -15.84 5.20 -22.15
CA ARG A 89 -14.64 5.00 -21.33
C ARG A 89 -13.35 5.01 -22.14
N LEU A 90 -13.31 4.30 -23.27
CA LEU A 90 -12.14 4.27 -24.16
C LEU A 90 -11.88 5.64 -24.81
N GLU A 91 -12.94 6.37 -25.18
CA GLU A 91 -12.81 7.73 -25.69
C GLU A 91 -12.22 8.67 -24.63
N LEU A 92 -12.75 8.66 -23.40
CA LEU A 92 -12.25 9.50 -22.31
C LEU A 92 -10.81 9.12 -21.92
N GLN A 93 -10.48 7.83 -21.85
CA GLN A 93 -9.12 7.36 -21.57
C GLN A 93 -8.10 7.81 -22.62
N ALA A 94 -8.52 7.89 -23.89
CA ALA A 94 -7.66 8.31 -25.00
C ALA A 94 -7.41 9.82 -25.05
N LEU A 95 -8.22 10.64 -24.34
CA LEU A 95 -8.08 12.10 -24.34
C LEU A 95 -6.78 12.59 -23.68
N LEU A 96 -6.34 11.90 -22.64
CA LEU A 96 -5.11 12.22 -21.93
C LEU A 96 -4.20 11.02 -21.85
N SER A 97 -2.93 11.23 -22.14
CA SER A 97 -1.90 10.25 -21.87
C SER A 97 -1.82 10.01 -20.35
N PRO A 98 -1.55 8.76 -19.90
CA PRO A 98 -1.49 8.50 -18.47
C PRO A 98 -0.36 9.29 -17.78
N LYS A 99 0.65 9.74 -18.54
CA LYS A 99 1.71 10.63 -18.08
C LYS A 99 1.15 12.01 -17.70
N VAL A 100 0.42 12.66 -18.60
CA VAL A 100 -0.17 13.98 -18.32
C VAL A 100 -1.24 13.87 -17.23
N ALA A 101 -2.08 12.85 -17.29
CA ALA A 101 -3.11 12.61 -16.29
C ALA A 101 -2.53 12.49 -14.86
N ARG A 102 -1.45 11.72 -14.68
CA ARG A 102 -0.80 11.58 -13.36
C ARG A 102 0.08 12.77 -12.98
N GLN A 103 0.87 13.31 -13.90
CA GLN A 103 1.77 14.45 -13.64
C GLN A 103 1.01 15.67 -13.13
N TYR A 104 -0.18 15.93 -13.68
CA TYR A 104 -1.00 17.08 -13.31
C TYR A 104 -2.20 16.70 -12.43
N ALA A 105 -2.25 15.46 -11.94
CA ALA A 105 -3.36 14.92 -11.15
C ALA A 105 -4.72 15.34 -11.74
N VAL A 106 -4.95 14.95 -13.00
CA VAL A 106 -6.11 15.34 -13.79
C VAL A 106 -6.70 14.14 -14.52
N LEU A 107 -8.03 14.01 -14.47
CA LEU A 107 -8.75 12.89 -15.08
C LEU A 107 -9.91 13.40 -15.96
N PRO A 108 -10.08 12.89 -17.20
CA PRO A 108 -11.27 13.17 -17.99
C PRO A 108 -12.49 12.46 -17.42
N VAL A 109 -13.57 13.21 -17.18
CA VAL A 109 -14.77 12.73 -16.48
C VAL A 109 -15.94 12.47 -17.43
N LYS A 110 -16.31 13.48 -18.21
CA LYS A 110 -17.45 13.41 -19.14
C LYS A 110 -17.25 14.38 -20.29
N ARG A 111 -17.90 14.09 -21.40
CA ARG A 111 -18.10 15.05 -22.47
C ARG A 111 -19.22 16.01 -22.08
N GLU A 112 -18.96 17.31 -22.17
CA GLU A 112 -19.99 18.32 -22.01
C GLU A 112 -20.51 18.76 -23.39
N PRO A 113 -21.84 18.82 -23.59
CA PRO A 113 -22.39 19.44 -24.78
C PRO A 113 -22.06 20.93 -24.74
N PRO A 114 -21.54 21.51 -25.83
CA PRO A 114 -21.12 22.89 -25.80
C PRO A 114 -22.35 23.81 -25.62
N VAL A 115 -22.35 24.59 -24.55
CA VAL A 115 -23.44 25.53 -24.24
C VAL A 115 -23.36 26.70 -25.22
N ASP A 116 -24.42 26.94 -25.99
CA ASP A 116 -24.54 28.03 -26.97
C ASP A 116 -23.44 28.09 -28.05
N ALA A 117 -22.94 26.94 -28.50
CA ALA A 117 -21.91 26.90 -29.54
C ALA A 117 -22.48 26.59 -30.95
N PRO A 118 -21.86 27.12 -32.02
CA PRO A 118 -22.23 26.77 -33.39
C PRO A 118 -22.12 25.25 -33.62
N ALA A 119 -22.87 24.73 -34.60
CA ALA A 119 -22.93 23.30 -34.92
C ALA A 119 -21.56 22.66 -35.25
N ASP A 120 -20.55 23.50 -35.48
CA ASP A 120 -19.18 23.14 -35.87
C ASP A 120 -18.20 23.19 -34.69
N ALA A 121 -18.68 23.50 -33.47
CA ALA A 121 -17.85 23.64 -32.29
C ALA A 121 -17.31 22.29 -31.79
N LEU A 122 -16.02 22.26 -31.45
CA LEU A 122 -15.40 21.09 -30.84
C LEU A 122 -16.08 20.77 -29.50
N PRO A 123 -16.19 19.48 -29.14
CA PRO A 123 -16.74 19.09 -27.85
C PRO A 123 -15.90 19.66 -26.70
N THR A 124 -16.57 20.12 -25.65
CA THR A 124 -15.91 20.47 -24.39
C THR A 124 -15.86 19.22 -23.51
N PHE A 125 -14.76 19.01 -22.80
CA PHE A 125 -14.62 17.89 -21.88
C PHE A 125 -14.43 18.44 -20.46
N LEU A 126 -15.10 17.81 -19.51
CA LEU A 126 -14.90 18.09 -18.09
C LEU A 126 -13.76 17.22 -17.57
N PHE A 127 -12.78 17.86 -16.95
CA PHE A 127 -11.67 17.22 -16.26
C PHE A 127 -11.78 17.48 -14.77
N VAL A 128 -11.41 16.51 -13.93
CA VAL A 128 -11.31 16.71 -12.49
C VAL A 128 -9.86 16.78 -12.06
N THR A 129 -9.52 17.72 -11.18
CA THR A 129 -8.16 17.88 -10.63
C THR A 129 -8.18 18.17 -9.13
N SER A 130 -7.06 17.89 -8.46
CA SER A 130 -6.81 18.24 -7.07
C SER A 130 -5.96 19.51 -6.89
N ASP A 131 -5.40 20.08 -7.96
CA ASP A 131 -4.60 21.32 -7.91
C ASP A 131 -5.02 22.30 -9.03
N PRO A 132 -5.97 23.22 -8.74
CA PRO A 132 -6.43 24.20 -9.71
C PRO A 132 -5.41 25.32 -9.95
N PHE A 133 -4.35 25.40 -9.14
CA PHE A 133 -3.37 26.48 -9.20
C PHE A 133 -2.08 26.08 -9.92
N ASN A 134 -2.03 24.88 -10.49
CA ASN A 134 -0.92 24.46 -11.33
C ASN A 134 -0.98 25.21 -12.68
N PRO A 135 -0.05 26.15 -12.96
CA PRO A 135 -0.14 27.00 -14.15
C PRO A 135 0.05 26.24 -15.46
N ALA A 136 0.62 25.04 -15.41
CA ALA A 136 0.86 24.21 -16.58
C ALA A 136 -0.28 23.22 -16.89
N LEU A 137 -1.22 23.02 -15.96
CA LEU A 137 -2.33 22.07 -16.11
C LEU A 137 -3.19 22.37 -17.34
N GLN A 138 -3.72 23.59 -17.45
CA GLN A 138 -4.62 23.95 -18.55
C GLN A 138 -3.92 23.86 -19.91
N ALA A 139 -2.66 24.31 -19.99
CA ALA A 139 -1.87 24.23 -21.22
C ALA A 139 -1.59 22.78 -21.63
N ALA A 140 -1.25 21.90 -20.68
CA ALA A 140 -0.98 20.49 -20.95
C ALA A 140 -2.23 19.74 -21.42
N VAL A 141 -3.37 19.93 -20.75
CA VAL A 141 -4.65 19.32 -21.13
C VAL A 141 -5.11 19.82 -22.50
N ARG A 142 -5.00 21.13 -22.77
CA ARG A 142 -5.35 21.70 -24.07
C ARG A 142 -4.44 21.18 -25.19
N PHE A 143 -3.16 20.98 -24.91
CA PHE A 143 -2.21 20.46 -25.89
C PHE A 143 -2.54 19.02 -26.30
N GLU A 144 -2.87 18.14 -25.36
CA GLU A 144 -3.19 16.74 -25.69
C GLU A 144 -4.59 16.57 -26.28
N THR A 145 -5.57 17.34 -25.78
CA THR A 145 -6.97 17.17 -26.19
C THR A 145 -7.35 17.99 -27.42
N GLY A 146 -6.60 19.05 -27.72
CA GLY A 146 -6.93 20.02 -28.78
C GLY A 146 -8.19 20.86 -28.50
N THR A 147 -8.73 20.81 -27.29
CA THR A 147 -9.98 21.48 -26.89
C THR A 147 -9.77 22.39 -25.69
N GLU A 148 -10.69 23.32 -25.45
CA GLU A 148 -10.66 24.12 -24.22
C GLU A 148 -11.23 23.28 -23.05
N PRO A 149 -10.45 22.99 -22.01
CA PRO A 149 -10.90 22.13 -20.93
C PRO A 149 -11.80 22.87 -19.92
N ALA A 150 -12.87 22.22 -19.48
CA ALA A 150 -13.58 22.60 -18.27
C ALA A 150 -13.01 21.82 -17.08
N PHE A 151 -12.99 22.43 -15.89
CA PHE A 151 -12.43 21.79 -14.69
C PHE A 151 -13.45 21.68 -13.55
N ALA A 152 -13.40 20.53 -12.88
CA ALA A 152 -14.02 20.26 -11.59
C ALA A 152 -12.92 19.97 -10.55
N LEU A 153 -13.26 20.07 -9.28
CA LEU A 153 -12.34 19.86 -8.16
C LEU A 153 -12.72 18.60 -7.38
N ALA A 154 -11.74 17.80 -6.98
CA ALA A 154 -11.91 16.69 -6.04
C ALA A 154 -10.71 16.60 -5.09
N ALA A 155 -10.85 15.86 -3.99
CA ALA A 155 -9.74 15.69 -3.06
C ALA A 155 -8.59 14.87 -3.70
N PRO A 156 -7.34 15.03 -3.23
CA PRO A 156 -6.18 14.37 -3.84
C PRO A 156 -6.25 12.85 -3.82
N GLU A 157 -6.78 12.27 -2.74
CA GLU A 157 -6.95 10.82 -2.63
C GLU A 157 -7.97 10.30 -3.64
N ASP A 158 -9.10 11.00 -3.83
CA ASP A 158 -10.14 10.59 -4.78
C ASP A 158 -9.67 10.67 -6.23
N VAL A 159 -8.94 11.74 -6.58
CA VAL A 159 -8.31 11.86 -7.90
C VAL A 159 -7.27 10.76 -8.12
N SER A 160 -6.44 10.47 -7.11
CA SER A 160 -5.45 9.39 -7.19
C SER A 160 -6.12 8.02 -7.38
N ASN A 161 -7.16 7.72 -6.61
CA ASN A 161 -7.91 6.47 -6.69
C ASN A 161 -8.59 6.32 -8.06
N ALA A 162 -9.16 7.41 -8.59
CA ALA A 162 -9.80 7.42 -9.90
C ALA A 162 -8.76 7.24 -11.03
N LEU A 163 -7.60 7.88 -10.94
CA LEU A 163 -6.48 7.67 -11.87
C LEU A 163 -5.98 6.23 -11.89
N ASP A 164 -5.83 5.60 -10.72
CA ASP A 164 -5.45 4.19 -10.61
C ASP A 164 -6.56 3.28 -11.18
N GLY A 165 -7.83 3.64 -10.97
CA GLY A 165 -8.99 2.96 -11.54
C GLY A 165 -9.10 3.06 -13.06
N VAL A 166 -8.66 4.17 -13.67
CA VAL A 166 -8.80 4.45 -15.10
C VAL A 166 -7.57 3.99 -15.88
N TYR A 167 -6.37 4.32 -15.41
CA TYR A 167 -5.11 4.08 -16.15
C TYR A 167 -4.30 2.89 -15.64
N GLY A 168 -4.73 2.25 -14.55
CA GLY A 168 -4.02 1.11 -13.95
C GLY A 168 -2.74 1.50 -13.23
N VAL A 169 -2.33 0.66 -12.28
CA VAL A 169 -1.18 0.93 -11.40
C VAL A 169 0.12 0.82 -12.17
N GLY A 170 0.97 1.83 -12.00
CA GLY A 170 2.30 1.93 -12.61
C GLY A 170 2.33 2.20 -14.12
N SER A 171 1.24 2.72 -14.69
CA SER A 171 1.21 3.21 -16.07
C SER A 171 2.28 4.27 -16.36
N GLU A 172 2.50 5.24 -15.46
CA GLU A 172 3.55 6.25 -15.62
C GLU A 172 4.96 5.66 -15.63
N ALA A 173 5.22 4.68 -14.77
CA ALA A 173 6.53 4.06 -14.65
C ALA A 173 6.93 3.37 -15.96
N LEU A 174 6.00 2.75 -16.67
CA LEU A 174 6.27 2.04 -17.93
C LEU A 174 6.19 2.93 -19.18
N LEU A 175 5.63 4.14 -19.07
CA LEU A 175 5.48 5.08 -20.19
C LEU A 175 6.74 5.89 -20.51
N GLY A 176 7.65 6.05 -19.55
CA GLY A 176 8.91 6.77 -19.75
C GLY A 176 9.74 6.21 -20.92
N VAL A 177 9.54 4.93 -21.24
CA VAL A 177 10.28 4.18 -22.26
C VAL A 177 9.63 4.25 -23.65
N ALA A 178 8.32 4.43 -23.72
CA ALA A 178 7.57 4.31 -24.99
C ALA A 178 7.65 5.55 -25.90
N ARG A 179 8.13 6.70 -25.38
CA ARG A 179 8.34 7.90 -26.21
C ARG A 179 9.63 7.84 -27.03
N ASP A 180 10.68 7.21 -26.51
CA ASP A 180 11.95 7.15 -27.23
C ASP A 180 11.97 6.13 -28.37
N GLU A 181 11.04 5.19 -28.40
CA GLU A 181 10.92 4.24 -29.53
C GLU A 181 10.15 4.82 -30.74
N LYS A 182 9.42 5.94 -30.58
CA LYS A 182 8.63 6.55 -31.68
C LYS A 182 9.23 7.83 -32.27
N GLU A 183 10.24 8.44 -31.65
CA GLU A 183 10.95 9.60 -32.21
C GLU A 183 12.32 9.25 -32.84
N VAL A 184 12.75 7.98 -32.79
CA VAL A 184 14.03 7.54 -33.39
C VAL A 184 13.77 6.77 -34.68
N ASP A 185 13.21 7.46 -35.66
CA ASP A 185 13.25 7.03 -37.07
C ASP A 185 14.00 8.10 -37.91
N ASP A 186 15.16 8.54 -37.40
CA ASP A 186 16.26 8.98 -38.26
C ASP A 186 17.60 8.96 -37.47
N ALA A 187 18.64 8.42 -38.11
CA ALA A 187 20.06 8.51 -37.76
C ALA A 187 20.55 8.16 -36.32
N THR A 188 21.03 6.91 -36.16
CA THR A 188 22.18 6.53 -35.31
C THR A 188 22.25 7.10 -33.87
N SER A 189 21.61 6.42 -32.93
CA SER A 189 22.14 6.25 -31.57
C SER A 189 21.61 4.94 -30.97
N LYS A 190 22.51 4.07 -30.53
CA LYS A 190 22.21 2.74 -29.97
C LYS A 190 22.24 2.72 -28.43
N ASP A 191 22.19 3.90 -27.82
CA ASP A 191 22.35 4.12 -26.40
C ASP A 191 21.18 4.97 -25.87
N VAL A 192 19.95 4.54 -26.13
CA VAL A 192 18.81 4.97 -25.29
C VAL A 192 18.86 4.08 -24.05
N ASP A 193 19.14 4.69 -22.92
CA ASP A 193 19.76 4.11 -21.72
C ASP A 193 19.01 2.89 -21.14
N LEU A 194 19.72 1.76 -21.02
CA LEU A 194 19.26 0.57 -20.28
C LEU A 194 18.87 0.92 -18.83
N ASP A 195 19.54 1.92 -18.26
CA ASP A 195 19.34 2.40 -16.90
C ASP A 195 17.93 3.01 -16.69
N ASP A 196 17.37 3.67 -17.71
CA ASP A 196 16.02 4.27 -17.63
C ASP A 196 14.92 3.23 -17.70
N LYS A 197 15.11 2.18 -18.53
CA LYS A 197 14.19 1.02 -18.57
C LYS A 197 14.23 0.26 -17.24
N GLU A 198 15.41 0.08 -16.65
CA GLU A 198 15.53 -0.55 -15.33
C GLU A 198 14.88 0.29 -14.22
N ALA A 199 15.12 1.60 -14.17
CA ALA A 199 14.52 2.49 -13.18
C ALA A 199 12.98 2.47 -13.25
N SER A 200 12.42 2.42 -14.45
CA SER A 200 10.99 2.30 -14.75
C SER A 200 10.39 1.00 -14.20
N VAL A 201 11.04 -0.13 -14.44
CA VAL A 201 10.60 -1.45 -13.94
C VAL A 201 10.70 -1.50 -12.40
N ILE A 202 11.73 -0.91 -11.81
CA ILE A 202 11.89 -0.83 -10.35
C ILE A 202 10.71 -0.07 -9.73
N LYS A 203 10.35 1.09 -10.29
CA LYS A 203 9.20 1.89 -9.82
C LYS A 203 7.90 1.11 -9.94
N PHE A 204 7.67 0.45 -11.08
CA PHE A 204 6.47 -0.37 -11.31
C PHE A 204 6.32 -1.48 -10.27
N VAL A 205 7.37 -2.29 -10.04
CA VAL A 205 7.33 -3.39 -9.06
C VAL A 205 7.06 -2.86 -7.65
N ASN A 206 7.69 -1.74 -7.27
CA ASN A 206 7.43 -1.11 -5.98
C ASN A 206 5.97 -0.61 -5.85
N GLN A 207 5.39 -0.06 -6.92
CA GLN A 207 4.00 0.39 -6.94
C GLN A 207 3.01 -0.77 -6.82
N VAL A 208 3.26 -1.91 -7.47
CA VAL A 208 2.45 -3.13 -7.33
C VAL A 208 2.47 -3.63 -5.88
N ILE A 209 3.63 -3.62 -5.23
CA ILE A 209 3.74 -4.03 -3.81
C ILE A 209 3.04 -3.03 -2.89
N LEU A 210 3.18 -1.72 -3.13
CA LEU A 210 2.51 -0.67 -2.36
C LEU A 210 0.99 -0.75 -2.51
N GLU A 211 0.47 -0.99 -3.73
CA GLU A 211 -0.97 -1.18 -3.96
C GLU A 211 -1.48 -2.40 -3.21
N ALA A 212 -0.77 -3.53 -3.29
CA ALA A 212 -1.11 -4.74 -2.54
C ALA A 212 -1.19 -4.47 -1.03
N GLN A 213 -0.26 -3.70 -0.47
CA GLN A 213 -0.28 -3.27 0.92
C GLN A 213 -1.51 -2.40 1.23
N ARG A 214 -1.81 -1.39 0.41
CA ARG A 214 -2.98 -0.51 0.57
C ARG A 214 -4.30 -1.30 0.56
N ARG A 215 -4.41 -2.27 -0.35
CA ARG A 215 -5.55 -3.19 -0.46
C ARG A 215 -5.55 -4.29 0.61
N ARG A 216 -4.56 -4.33 1.51
CA ARG A 216 -4.37 -5.37 2.53
C ARG A 216 -4.34 -6.79 1.96
N ALA A 217 -3.75 -6.96 0.78
CA ALA A 217 -3.63 -8.25 0.12
C ALA A 217 -2.66 -9.19 0.87
N THR A 218 -3.00 -10.47 0.95
CA THR A 218 -2.12 -11.51 1.54
C THR A 218 -1.09 -12.03 0.55
N ASP A 219 -1.44 -12.06 -0.74
CA ASP A 219 -0.59 -12.57 -1.80
C ASP A 219 -0.69 -11.69 -3.07
N ILE A 220 0.41 -11.61 -3.82
CA ILE A 220 0.47 -11.04 -5.17
C ILE A 220 0.91 -12.15 -6.13
N HIS A 221 0.21 -12.32 -7.24
CA HIS A 221 0.50 -13.33 -8.24
C HIS A 221 0.82 -12.66 -9.58
N PHE A 222 2.00 -12.97 -10.13
CA PHE A 222 2.43 -12.59 -11.47
C PHE A 222 2.33 -13.84 -12.36
N GLU A 223 1.43 -13.80 -13.33
CA GLU A 223 1.01 -14.96 -14.11
C GLU A 223 1.19 -14.66 -15.61
N PRO A 224 2.30 -15.11 -16.21
CA PRO A 224 2.51 -15.01 -17.64
C PRO A 224 1.43 -15.78 -18.42
N GLN A 225 0.75 -15.10 -19.32
CA GLN A 225 -0.15 -15.72 -20.31
C GLN A 225 0.42 -15.52 -21.72
N GLU A 226 -0.23 -16.09 -22.73
CA GLU A 226 0.21 -15.95 -24.13
C GLU A 226 0.31 -14.49 -24.57
N ARG A 227 -0.71 -13.68 -24.25
CA ARG A 227 -0.87 -12.30 -24.75
C ARG A 227 -0.73 -11.20 -23.69
N GLU A 228 -0.73 -11.56 -22.42
CA GLU A 228 -0.68 -10.60 -21.30
C GLU A 228 0.21 -11.11 -20.17
N LEU A 229 0.72 -10.20 -19.34
CA LEU A 229 1.20 -10.53 -18.00
C LEU A 229 0.09 -10.19 -17.02
N ARG A 230 -0.58 -11.21 -16.48
CA ARG A 230 -1.67 -10.99 -15.53
C ARG A 230 -1.11 -10.81 -14.13
N ILE A 231 -1.55 -9.77 -13.43
CA ILE A 231 -1.27 -9.57 -12.00
C ILE A 231 -2.56 -9.73 -11.20
N ARG A 232 -2.52 -10.50 -10.12
CA ARG A 232 -3.66 -10.68 -9.20
C ARG A 232 -3.27 -10.48 -7.75
N TYR A 233 -4.16 -9.87 -6.98
CA TYR A 233 -4.07 -9.77 -5.54
C TYR A 233 -4.99 -10.78 -4.88
N ARG A 234 -4.56 -11.35 -3.75
CA ARG A 234 -5.45 -12.07 -2.85
C ARG A 234 -5.91 -11.15 -1.73
N VAL A 235 -7.14 -10.70 -1.76
CA VAL A 235 -7.75 -9.84 -0.74
C VAL A 235 -8.87 -10.64 -0.08
N ASP A 236 -8.84 -10.74 1.25
CA ASP A 236 -9.84 -11.51 2.03
C ASP A 236 -10.08 -12.94 1.53
N GLY A 237 -9.02 -13.57 1.01
CA GLY A 237 -9.04 -14.92 0.44
C GLY A 237 -9.47 -15.00 -1.03
N MET A 238 -10.06 -13.96 -1.60
CA MET A 238 -10.52 -13.88 -3.00
C MET A 238 -9.44 -13.33 -3.93
N LEU A 239 -9.41 -13.80 -5.18
CA LEU A 239 -8.46 -13.33 -6.20
C LEU A 239 -9.05 -12.22 -7.04
N GLU A 240 -8.43 -11.05 -7.01
CA GLU A 240 -8.81 -9.87 -7.78
C GLU A 240 -7.74 -9.55 -8.82
N ARG A 241 -8.16 -9.15 -10.04
CA ARG A 241 -7.21 -8.71 -11.07
C ARG A 241 -6.75 -7.28 -10.79
N ALA A 242 -5.45 -7.06 -10.83
CA ALA A 242 -4.89 -5.71 -10.82
C ALA A 242 -5.16 -5.04 -12.17
N LYS A 243 -5.49 -3.75 -12.15
CA LYS A 243 -5.56 -2.93 -13.36
C LYS A 243 -4.14 -2.53 -13.73
N VAL A 244 -3.65 -2.99 -14.86
CA VAL A 244 -2.29 -2.77 -15.34
C VAL A 244 -2.30 -2.30 -16.80
N PRO A 245 -1.25 -1.62 -17.28
CA PRO A 245 -1.16 -1.20 -18.67
C PRO A 245 -1.17 -2.36 -19.67
N ASP A 246 -1.74 -2.14 -20.87
CA ASP A 246 -1.85 -3.18 -21.91
C ASP A 246 -0.48 -3.63 -22.45
N ASN A 247 0.53 -2.75 -22.42
CA ASN A 247 1.90 -3.03 -22.84
C ASN A 247 2.74 -3.73 -21.77
N LEU A 248 2.16 -4.14 -20.63
CA LEU A 248 2.90 -4.79 -19.55
C LEU A 248 3.63 -6.06 -20.01
N LYS A 249 3.09 -6.74 -21.02
CA LYS A 249 3.67 -7.95 -21.59
C LYS A 249 5.10 -7.73 -22.09
N ASP A 250 5.40 -6.56 -22.65
CA ASP A 250 6.72 -6.23 -23.20
C ASP A 250 7.80 -6.15 -22.11
N TYR A 251 7.38 -5.82 -20.89
CA TYR A 251 8.25 -5.70 -19.71
C TYR A 251 8.31 -6.96 -18.86
N GLN A 252 7.63 -8.06 -19.26
CA GLN A 252 7.53 -9.28 -18.46
C GLN A 252 8.91 -9.79 -18.00
N SER A 253 9.86 -9.94 -18.92
CA SER A 253 11.19 -10.45 -18.57
C SER A 253 11.92 -9.56 -17.57
N ALA A 254 11.79 -8.23 -17.70
CA ALA A 254 12.43 -7.28 -16.81
C ALA A 254 11.78 -7.29 -15.42
N ILE A 255 10.44 -7.37 -15.34
CA ILE A 255 9.69 -7.45 -14.10
C ILE A 255 10.04 -8.73 -13.32
N LEU A 256 10.03 -9.89 -13.98
CA LEU A 256 10.37 -11.18 -13.35
C LEU A 256 11.83 -11.18 -12.88
N SER A 257 12.74 -10.62 -13.68
CA SER A 257 14.15 -10.45 -13.31
C SER A 257 14.32 -9.56 -12.08
N ARG A 258 13.62 -8.42 -12.04
CA ARG A 258 13.65 -7.49 -10.91
C ARG A 258 13.21 -8.16 -9.61
N ILE A 259 12.14 -8.95 -9.65
CA ILE A 259 11.66 -9.69 -8.48
C ILE A 259 12.73 -10.70 -8.01
N LYS A 260 13.36 -11.44 -8.94
CA LYS A 260 14.45 -12.37 -8.60
C LYS A 260 15.68 -11.69 -7.99
N VAL A 261 16.05 -10.51 -8.49
CA VAL A 261 17.13 -9.69 -7.91
C VAL A 261 16.80 -9.32 -6.47
N MET A 262 15.58 -8.80 -6.23
CA MET A 262 15.14 -8.41 -4.90
C MET A 262 15.14 -9.59 -3.92
N SER A 263 14.78 -10.80 -4.40
CA SER A 263 14.72 -12.02 -3.59
C SER A 263 16.04 -12.80 -3.49
N LYS A 264 17.13 -12.28 -4.09
CA LYS A 264 18.46 -12.93 -4.16
C LYS A 264 18.44 -14.32 -4.83
N MET A 265 17.55 -14.50 -5.80
CA MET A 265 17.45 -15.73 -6.60
C MET A 265 18.40 -15.69 -7.80
N ASN A 266 18.64 -16.85 -8.42
CA ASN A 266 19.41 -16.93 -9.66
C ASN A 266 18.54 -16.49 -10.85
N ILE A 267 18.91 -15.37 -11.47
CA ILE A 267 18.22 -14.77 -12.62
C ILE A 267 18.38 -15.62 -13.89
N ALA A 268 19.54 -16.26 -14.05
CA ALA A 268 19.86 -17.07 -15.23
C ALA A 268 19.12 -18.42 -15.23
N GLU A 269 18.81 -18.96 -14.06
CA GLU A 269 18.03 -20.19 -13.96
C GLU A 269 16.53 -19.87 -14.03
N ARG A 270 15.85 -20.43 -15.03
CA ARG A 270 14.41 -20.23 -15.29
C ARG A 270 13.63 -21.52 -15.47
N ARG A 271 14.30 -22.68 -15.35
CA ARG A 271 13.76 -24.01 -15.64
C ARG A 271 13.40 -24.78 -14.37
N LEU A 272 13.82 -24.29 -13.21
CA LEU A 272 13.57 -24.90 -11.91
C LEU A 272 12.82 -23.93 -11.00
N PRO A 273 11.93 -24.43 -10.13
CA PRO A 273 11.34 -23.61 -9.08
C PRO A 273 12.42 -23.00 -8.17
N GLN A 274 12.18 -21.78 -7.68
CA GLN A 274 13.07 -21.10 -6.74
C GLN A 274 12.27 -20.42 -5.64
N ASP A 275 12.81 -20.41 -4.43
CA ASP A 275 12.25 -19.71 -3.28
C ASP A 275 13.23 -18.66 -2.75
N GLY A 276 12.69 -17.56 -2.24
CA GLY A 276 13.48 -16.43 -1.79
C GLY A 276 12.69 -15.52 -0.86
N ARG A 277 13.36 -14.49 -0.36
CA ARG A 277 12.76 -13.52 0.57
C ARG A 277 13.18 -12.11 0.21
N ILE A 278 12.23 -11.19 0.31
CA ILE A 278 12.41 -9.77 0.10
C ILE A 278 12.05 -9.08 1.41
N ASN A 279 12.97 -8.30 1.98
CA ASN A 279 12.64 -7.36 3.05
C ASN A 279 12.62 -5.97 2.46
N VAL A 280 11.46 -5.31 2.48
CA VAL A 280 11.28 -3.96 1.93
C VAL A 280 10.58 -3.08 2.94
N ARG A 281 10.96 -1.80 2.95
CA ARG A 281 10.27 -0.76 3.71
C ARG A 281 9.47 0.09 2.74
N ILE A 282 8.15 -0.08 2.74
CA ILE A 282 7.22 0.57 1.81
C ILE A 282 6.08 1.20 2.61
N GLY A 283 5.77 2.47 2.32
CA GLY A 283 4.71 3.21 3.03
C GLY A 283 4.96 3.36 4.53
N GLY A 284 6.23 3.40 4.97
CA GLY A 284 6.62 3.52 6.39
C GLY A 284 6.70 2.19 7.15
N ALA A 285 6.07 1.12 6.67
CA ALA A 285 6.06 -0.20 7.30
C ALA A 285 7.15 -1.12 6.72
N GLU A 286 7.69 -2.02 7.56
CA GLU A 286 8.53 -3.12 7.11
C GLU A 286 7.66 -4.32 6.70
N ILE A 287 7.90 -4.82 5.49
CA ILE A 287 7.20 -5.96 4.92
C ILE A 287 8.22 -7.05 4.61
N ASP A 288 8.03 -8.23 5.18
CA ASP A 288 8.76 -9.43 4.83
C ASP A 288 7.95 -10.21 3.80
N ILE A 289 8.50 -10.40 2.62
CA ILE A 289 7.79 -11.01 1.51
C ILE A 289 8.48 -12.32 1.16
N ARG A 290 7.73 -13.42 1.22
CA ARG A 290 8.19 -14.72 0.70
C ARG A 290 7.88 -14.80 -0.78
N VAL A 291 8.87 -15.16 -1.58
CA VAL A 291 8.75 -15.23 -3.04
C VAL A 291 8.97 -16.67 -3.46
N SER A 292 8.10 -17.17 -4.33
CA SER A 292 8.25 -18.47 -4.98
C SER A 292 8.05 -18.31 -6.48
N THR A 293 8.93 -18.91 -7.27
CA THR A 293 8.87 -18.91 -8.74
C THR A 293 8.70 -20.32 -9.26
N VAL A 294 7.87 -20.51 -10.28
CA VAL A 294 7.65 -21.80 -10.94
C VAL A 294 7.67 -21.60 -12.46
N PRO A 295 8.42 -22.42 -13.22
CA PRO A 295 8.39 -22.36 -14.68
C PRO A 295 7.01 -22.75 -15.23
N THR A 296 6.48 -21.96 -16.16
CA THR A 296 5.23 -22.23 -16.88
C THR A 296 5.44 -22.09 -18.40
N VAL A 297 4.40 -22.38 -19.19
CA VAL A 297 4.45 -22.37 -20.66
C VAL A 297 4.88 -21.00 -21.22
N TYR A 298 4.43 -19.89 -20.64
CA TYR A 298 4.63 -18.54 -21.17
C TYR A 298 5.62 -17.69 -20.36
N GLY A 299 6.35 -18.31 -19.44
CA GLY A 299 7.31 -17.64 -18.55
C GLY A 299 7.28 -18.22 -17.14
N GLU A 300 7.97 -17.59 -16.21
CA GLU A 300 7.92 -17.99 -14.80
C GLU A 300 6.74 -17.34 -14.10
N SER A 301 5.87 -18.15 -13.51
CA SER A 301 4.85 -17.66 -12.58
C SER A 301 5.53 -17.33 -11.27
N ILE A 302 5.25 -16.15 -10.71
CA ILE A 302 5.84 -15.71 -9.45
C ILE A 302 4.73 -15.39 -8.45
N SER A 303 4.84 -15.94 -7.24
CA SER A 303 3.93 -15.66 -6.12
C SER A 303 4.69 -14.98 -5.00
N LEU A 304 4.17 -13.86 -4.53
CA LEU A 304 4.67 -13.11 -3.37
C LEU A 304 3.64 -13.28 -2.25
N ARG A 305 4.08 -13.70 -1.06
CA ARG A 305 3.26 -13.70 0.15
C ARG A 305 3.73 -12.60 1.07
N LEU A 306 2.84 -11.66 1.38
CA LEU A 306 3.15 -10.48 2.18
C LEU A 306 2.94 -10.82 3.65
N LEU A 307 4.04 -10.83 4.40
CA LEU A 307 4.02 -10.88 5.86
C LEU A 307 4.20 -9.45 6.36
N LEU A 308 3.08 -8.79 6.58
CA LEU A 308 3.05 -7.48 7.23
C LEU A 308 3.54 -7.68 8.67
N ARG A 309 4.78 -7.24 8.95
CA ARG A 309 5.33 -7.30 10.31
C ARG A 309 4.60 -6.36 11.25
N ASP A 310 3.96 -5.33 10.69
CA ASP A 310 3.22 -4.32 11.41
C ASP A 310 1.73 -4.65 11.49
N ARG A 311 1.40 -5.87 11.94
CA ARG A 311 0.09 -6.07 12.57
C ARG A 311 0.15 -5.24 13.85
N GLN A 312 -0.34 -3.99 13.73
CA GLN A 312 -0.66 -3.08 14.82
C GLN A 312 -1.01 -3.88 16.06
N LYS A 313 -0.43 -3.53 17.22
CA LYS A 313 -0.79 -4.05 18.53
C LYS A 313 -2.31 -4.18 18.60
N VAL A 314 -2.83 -5.38 18.38
CA VAL A 314 -4.27 -5.61 18.29
C VAL A 314 -4.76 -5.46 19.71
N THR A 315 -5.35 -4.32 20.00
CA THR A 315 -5.95 -4.08 21.32
C THR A 315 -7.32 -4.73 21.35
N LEU A 316 -7.79 -5.09 22.55
CA LEU A 316 -9.14 -5.63 22.71
C LEU A 316 -10.21 -4.67 22.18
N ALA A 317 -9.99 -3.35 22.34
CA ALA A 317 -10.84 -2.30 21.78
C ALA A 317 -10.86 -2.28 20.25
N GLY A 318 -9.75 -2.65 19.60
CA GLY A 318 -9.64 -2.72 18.14
C GLY A 318 -10.31 -3.94 17.50
N LEU A 319 -10.78 -4.91 18.30
CA LEU A 319 -11.46 -6.12 17.80
C LEU A 319 -12.92 -5.87 17.39
N GLY A 320 -13.50 -4.74 17.77
CA GLY A 320 -14.89 -4.40 17.44
C GLY A 320 -15.94 -5.02 18.36
N TYR A 321 -15.58 -5.39 19.60
CA TYR A 321 -16.56 -5.80 20.60
C TYR A 321 -17.52 -4.65 20.92
N PRO A 322 -18.83 -4.93 21.10
CA PRO A 322 -19.72 -4.01 21.78
C PRO A 322 -19.14 -3.65 23.15
N PRO A 323 -19.26 -2.39 23.63
CA PRO A 323 -18.63 -1.95 24.88
C PRO A 323 -18.96 -2.83 26.10
N GLN A 324 -20.17 -3.39 26.16
CA GLN A 324 -20.61 -4.29 27.22
C GLN A 324 -19.89 -5.64 27.17
N GLU A 325 -19.70 -6.21 25.98
CA GLU A 325 -18.98 -7.48 25.80
C GLU A 325 -17.49 -7.32 26.07
N GLN A 326 -16.91 -6.20 25.64
CA GLN A 326 -15.51 -5.88 25.93
C GLN A 326 -15.25 -5.87 27.44
N GLN A 327 -16.12 -5.20 28.22
CA GLN A 327 -16.00 -5.17 29.69
C GLN A 327 -16.09 -6.56 30.34
N ILE A 328 -16.92 -7.44 29.79
CA ILE A 328 -17.02 -8.83 30.27
C ILE A 328 -15.70 -9.56 30.02
N VAL A 329 -15.14 -9.46 28.82
CA VAL A 329 -13.87 -10.09 28.47
C VAL A 329 -12.73 -9.53 29.32
N GLU A 330 -12.64 -8.21 29.48
CA GLU A 330 -11.67 -7.55 30.36
C GLU A 330 -11.76 -8.05 31.80
N GLY A 331 -12.98 -8.21 32.33
CA GLY A 331 -13.22 -8.74 33.66
C GLY A 331 -12.84 -10.22 33.82
N ILE A 332 -12.85 -11.01 32.74
CA ILE A 332 -12.44 -12.42 32.75
C ILE A 332 -10.91 -12.54 32.72
N ILE A 333 -10.24 -11.84 31.80
CA ILE A 333 -8.80 -12.00 31.57
C ILE A 333 -7.92 -11.50 32.73
N VAL A 334 -8.47 -10.66 33.62
CA VAL A 334 -7.76 -10.16 34.81
C VAL A 334 -7.93 -11.06 36.04
N LYS A 335 -8.76 -12.11 35.98
CA LYS A 335 -8.96 -13.04 37.10
C LYS A 335 -7.64 -13.72 37.49
N PRO A 336 -7.45 -14.03 38.79
CA PRO A 336 -6.18 -14.59 39.28
C PRO A 336 -5.92 -16.03 38.78
N HIS A 337 -6.98 -16.82 38.58
CA HIS A 337 -6.91 -18.18 38.06
C HIS A 337 -8.23 -18.54 37.38
N GLY A 338 -8.18 -19.55 36.50
CA GLY A 338 -9.32 -20.03 35.72
C GLY A 338 -8.95 -20.34 34.28
N ILE A 339 -9.88 -20.93 33.55
CA ILE A 339 -9.72 -21.22 32.12
C ILE A 339 -10.64 -20.33 31.29
N PHE A 340 -10.07 -19.68 30.28
CA PHE A 340 -10.80 -18.89 29.29
C PHE A 340 -10.60 -19.53 27.91
N LEU A 341 -11.70 -19.92 27.27
CA LEU A 341 -11.66 -20.62 25.98
C LEU A 341 -12.22 -19.72 24.88
N VAL A 342 -11.44 -19.55 23.81
CA VAL A 342 -11.87 -18.88 22.59
C VAL A 342 -12.11 -19.94 21.52
N THR A 343 -13.37 -20.12 21.14
CA THR A 343 -13.80 -21.18 20.22
C THR A 343 -14.31 -20.62 18.91
N GLY A 344 -14.14 -21.36 17.82
CA GLY A 344 -14.62 -20.96 16.49
C GLY A 344 -13.90 -21.72 15.37
N PRO A 345 -14.43 -21.71 14.13
CA PRO A 345 -13.81 -22.40 12.99
C PRO A 345 -12.47 -21.75 12.60
N THR A 346 -11.74 -22.37 11.68
CA THR A 346 -10.51 -21.78 11.11
C THR A 346 -10.81 -20.42 10.48
N GLY A 347 -9.92 -19.44 10.69
CA GLY A 347 -10.08 -18.08 10.14
C GLY A 347 -11.04 -17.16 10.90
N SER A 348 -11.68 -17.60 11.98
CA SER A 348 -12.61 -16.78 12.78
C SER A 348 -11.96 -15.74 13.72
N GLY A 349 -10.64 -15.55 13.66
CA GLY A 349 -9.94 -14.57 14.52
C GLY A 349 -9.61 -15.03 15.94
N LYS A 350 -9.59 -16.34 16.24
CA LYS A 350 -9.24 -16.87 17.57
C LYS A 350 -7.87 -16.41 18.07
N SER A 351 -6.82 -16.63 17.28
CA SER A 351 -5.45 -16.24 17.63
C SER A 351 -5.34 -14.73 17.81
N THR A 352 -5.99 -13.96 16.91
CA THR A 352 -6.08 -12.50 17.01
C THR A 352 -6.70 -12.05 18.33
N THR A 353 -7.79 -12.69 18.76
CA THR A 353 -8.47 -12.41 20.03
C THR A 353 -7.59 -12.74 21.23
N LEU A 354 -6.98 -13.93 21.23
CA LEU A 354 -6.09 -14.37 22.31
C LEU A 354 -4.90 -13.42 22.47
N TYR A 355 -4.27 -13.04 21.36
CA TYR A 355 -3.14 -12.12 21.39
C TYR A 355 -3.53 -10.72 21.90
N ALA A 356 -4.73 -10.23 21.55
CA ALA A 356 -5.24 -8.98 22.07
C ALA A 356 -5.49 -9.02 23.58
N CYS A 357 -6.05 -10.13 24.08
CA CYS A 357 -6.19 -10.39 25.51
C CYS A 357 -4.82 -10.39 26.21
N LEU A 358 -3.84 -11.11 25.64
CA LEU A 358 -2.49 -11.19 26.19
C LEU A 358 -1.82 -9.82 26.25
N GLN A 359 -1.90 -9.01 25.19
CA GLN A 359 -1.38 -7.64 25.19
C GLN A 359 -2.04 -6.76 26.25
N THR A 360 -3.35 -6.93 26.46
CA THR A 360 -4.11 -6.15 27.47
C THR A 360 -3.63 -6.43 28.90
N ILE A 361 -3.19 -7.67 29.18
CA ILE A 361 -2.70 -8.08 30.51
C ILE A 361 -1.17 -8.15 30.60
N ASN A 362 -0.46 -7.68 29.56
CA ASN A 362 1.00 -7.68 29.48
C ASN A 362 1.58 -6.57 30.36
N LEU A 363 1.81 -6.90 31.63
CA LEU A 363 2.37 -6.00 32.63
C LEU A 363 3.72 -6.55 33.10
N PRO A 364 4.72 -5.70 33.41
CA PRO A 364 6.02 -6.15 33.94
C PRO A 364 5.91 -7.00 35.21
N THR A 365 4.80 -6.89 35.94
CA THR A 365 4.53 -7.65 37.16
C THR A 365 3.90 -9.02 36.91
N LYS A 366 3.61 -9.39 35.65
CA LYS A 366 3.02 -10.69 35.29
C LYS A 366 3.97 -11.46 34.39
N ARG A 367 4.26 -12.70 34.77
CA ARG A 367 5.00 -13.64 33.95
C ARG A 367 4.05 -14.42 33.04
N ILE A 368 4.11 -14.14 31.74
CA ILE A 368 3.25 -14.76 30.73
C ILE A 368 4.08 -15.74 29.87
N LEU A 369 3.57 -16.96 29.70
CA LEU A 369 4.17 -17.99 28.84
C LEU A 369 3.13 -18.55 27.87
N THR A 370 3.52 -18.82 26.63
CA THR A 370 2.66 -19.43 25.62
C THR A 370 3.27 -20.68 25.00
N VAL A 371 2.42 -21.57 24.50
CA VAL A 371 2.81 -22.72 23.66
C VAL A 371 1.94 -22.74 22.40
N GLU A 372 2.56 -22.71 21.22
CA GLU A 372 1.90 -22.38 19.94
C GLU A 372 2.44 -23.19 18.75
N ASP A 373 1.63 -23.41 17.71
CA ASP A 373 1.98 -24.18 16.52
C ASP A 373 1.53 -23.51 15.21
N PRO A 374 2.37 -22.65 14.57
CA PRO A 374 3.57 -22.00 15.10
C PRO A 374 3.23 -20.71 15.86
N VAL A 375 4.25 -20.00 16.36
CA VAL A 375 4.11 -18.62 16.83
C VAL A 375 3.81 -17.71 15.61
N GLU A 376 2.67 -17.01 15.66
CA GLU A 376 2.20 -16.16 14.55
C GLU A 376 3.01 -14.87 14.43
N TYR A 377 3.28 -14.22 15.57
CA TYR A 377 4.14 -13.07 15.71
C TYR A 377 4.64 -12.93 17.14
N GLU A 378 5.75 -12.21 17.31
CA GLU A 378 6.37 -12.00 18.61
C GLU A 378 5.67 -10.87 19.37
N ILE A 379 5.31 -11.13 20.64
CA ILE A 379 4.82 -10.12 21.57
C ILE A 379 5.94 -9.81 22.58
N GLU A 380 6.44 -8.58 22.53
CA GLU A 380 7.41 -8.08 23.50
C GLU A 380 6.90 -8.25 24.94
N GLY A 381 7.72 -8.81 25.83
CA GLY A 381 7.37 -9.07 27.23
C GLY A 381 6.72 -10.43 27.50
N ILE A 382 6.39 -11.21 26.47
CA ILE A 382 5.80 -12.55 26.61
C ILE A 382 6.79 -13.62 26.12
N ASN A 383 6.93 -14.71 26.89
CA ASN A 383 7.78 -15.82 26.48
C ASN A 383 6.96 -16.82 25.65
N GLN A 384 7.23 -16.91 24.34
CA GLN A 384 6.47 -17.75 23.42
C GLN A 384 7.26 -18.99 23.00
N ILE A 385 6.65 -20.16 23.15
CA ILE A 385 7.25 -21.45 22.80
C ILE A 385 6.57 -21.99 21.53
N ALA A 386 7.33 -22.12 20.45
CA ALA A 386 6.88 -22.82 19.25
C ALA A 386 7.01 -24.35 19.42
N ILE A 387 5.96 -25.07 19.07
CA ILE A 387 5.92 -26.54 19.01
C ILE A 387 6.95 -27.07 17.99
N ARG A 388 7.64 -28.15 18.36
CA ARG A 388 8.65 -28.82 17.55
C ARG A 388 8.48 -30.34 17.68
N PRO A 389 7.55 -30.95 16.92
CA PRO A 389 7.24 -32.38 17.02
C PRO A 389 8.46 -33.26 16.74
N GLU A 390 9.37 -32.82 15.87
CA GLU A 390 10.59 -33.52 15.47
C GLU A 390 11.57 -33.79 16.62
N ILE A 391 11.53 -32.99 17.69
CA ILE A 391 12.32 -33.18 18.91
C ILE A 391 11.45 -33.57 20.12
N GLY A 392 10.17 -33.91 19.89
CA GLY A 392 9.24 -34.29 20.95
C GLY A 392 8.66 -33.14 21.78
N LEU A 393 8.83 -31.89 21.35
CA LEU A 393 8.24 -30.73 22.02
C LEU A 393 6.79 -30.53 21.53
N THR A 394 5.84 -31.22 22.16
CA THR A 394 4.39 -31.19 21.89
C THR A 394 3.64 -30.23 22.83
N PHE A 395 2.34 -29.96 22.61
CA PHE A 395 1.51 -29.12 23.49
C PHE A 395 1.53 -29.61 24.93
N ALA A 396 1.24 -30.89 25.19
CA ALA A 396 1.27 -31.47 26.52
C ALA A 396 2.65 -31.33 27.20
N THR A 397 3.74 -31.60 26.46
CA THR A 397 5.09 -31.48 27.01
C THR A 397 5.46 -30.02 27.27
N GLY A 398 5.22 -29.12 26.32
CA GLY A 398 5.45 -27.68 26.47
C GLY A 398 4.69 -27.12 27.67
N LEU A 399 3.39 -27.43 27.78
CA LEU A 399 2.55 -27.01 28.90
C LEU A 399 3.07 -27.54 30.24
N ARG A 400 3.45 -28.83 30.34
CA ARG A 400 4.08 -29.39 31.55
C ARG A 400 5.34 -28.62 31.98
N HIS A 401 6.16 -28.19 31.02
CA HIS A 401 7.36 -27.39 31.31
C HIS A 401 7.02 -25.96 31.71
N ILE A 402 6.06 -25.32 31.05
CA ILE A 402 5.59 -23.97 31.39
C ILE A 402 5.12 -23.90 32.85
N LEU A 403 4.37 -24.89 33.33
CA LEU A 403 3.87 -24.90 34.71
C LEU A 403 4.98 -24.97 35.78
N ARG A 404 6.21 -25.34 35.40
CA ARG A 404 7.39 -25.31 36.28
C ARG A 404 8.18 -24.01 36.20
N GLN A 405 7.72 -23.04 35.42
CA GLN A 405 8.38 -21.75 35.23
C GLN A 405 7.80 -20.61 36.08
N ASP A 406 6.95 -20.94 37.07
CA ASP A 406 6.23 -19.95 37.89
C ASP A 406 5.41 -18.93 37.04
N PRO A 407 4.57 -19.40 36.09
CA PRO A 407 3.75 -18.51 35.27
C PRO A 407 2.59 -17.90 36.07
N ASN A 408 2.23 -16.65 35.77
CA ASN A 408 0.94 -16.08 36.18
C ASN A 408 -0.14 -16.31 35.13
N VAL A 409 0.22 -16.32 33.85
CA VAL A 409 -0.71 -16.53 32.74
C VAL A 409 -0.08 -17.51 31.77
N VAL A 410 -0.88 -18.50 31.35
CA VAL A 410 -0.49 -19.49 30.35
C VAL A 410 -1.47 -19.43 29.19
N MET A 411 -0.95 -19.31 27.96
CA MET A 411 -1.75 -19.46 26.75
C MET A 411 -1.36 -20.75 26.03
N VAL A 412 -2.35 -21.57 25.72
CA VAL A 412 -2.19 -22.80 24.94
C VAL A 412 -2.89 -22.57 23.61
N GLY A 413 -2.15 -22.64 22.50
CA GLY A 413 -2.67 -22.32 21.17
C GLY A 413 -3.91 -23.13 20.81
N GLU A 414 -3.95 -24.39 21.22
CA GLU A 414 -5.10 -25.27 21.04
C GLU A 414 -5.07 -26.48 21.98
N ILE A 415 -6.24 -27.05 22.25
CA ILE A 415 -6.41 -28.25 23.07
C ILE A 415 -7.05 -29.32 22.18
N ARG A 416 -6.22 -30.17 21.55
CA ARG A 416 -6.67 -31.21 20.62
C ARG A 416 -6.84 -32.58 21.26
N ASP A 417 -6.05 -32.87 22.28
CA ASP A 417 -5.99 -34.18 22.94
C ASP A 417 -6.37 -34.10 24.42
N LEU A 418 -6.72 -35.25 24.98
CA LEU A 418 -7.14 -35.39 26.37
C LEU A 418 -6.02 -35.00 27.34
N GLU A 419 -4.78 -35.33 27.02
CA GLU A 419 -3.64 -35.07 27.90
C GLU A 419 -3.44 -33.56 28.12
N THR A 420 -3.42 -32.79 27.03
CA THR A 420 -3.32 -31.33 27.06
C THR A 420 -4.49 -30.72 27.83
N ALA A 421 -5.71 -31.25 27.64
CA ALA A 421 -6.91 -30.79 28.36
C ALA A 421 -6.80 -31.04 29.87
N GLU A 422 -6.39 -32.23 30.30
CA GLU A 422 -6.21 -32.56 31.72
C GLU A 422 -5.18 -31.66 32.40
N ILE A 423 -4.06 -31.39 31.73
CA ILE A 423 -3.01 -30.52 32.27
C ILE A 423 -3.52 -29.07 32.38
N ALA A 424 -4.22 -28.57 31.35
CA ALA A 424 -4.76 -27.21 31.34
C ALA A 424 -5.81 -27.00 32.45
N ILE A 425 -6.70 -27.98 32.67
CA ILE A 425 -7.70 -27.92 33.75
C ILE A 425 -7.02 -27.92 35.12
N ARG A 426 -6.02 -28.78 35.34
CA ARG A 426 -5.27 -28.79 36.62
C ARG A 426 -4.59 -27.45 36.86
N ALA A 427 -3.94 -26.89 35.84
CA ALA A 427 -3.29 -25.58 35.92
C ALA A 427 -4.25 -24.44 36.26
N ALA A 428 -5.52 -24.53 35.86
CA ALA A 428 -6.53 -23.51 36.17
C ALA A 428 -7.09 -23.61 37.59
N LEU A 429 -6.90 -24.77 38.26
CA LEU A 429 -7.41 -25.06 39.61
C LEU A 429 -6.35 -24.92 40.71
N THR A 430 -5.07 -24.94 40.34
CA THR A 430 -3.91 -24.72 41.21
C THR A 430 -3.44 -23.28 41.08
#